data_AF-A0A2J4PS73-F1
#
_entry.id   AF-A0A2J4PS73-F1
#
_cell.length_a   1.000
_cell.length_b   1.000
_cell.length_c   1.000
_cell.angle_alpha   90.00
_cell.angle_beta   90.00
_cell.angle_gamma   90.00
#
_symmetry.space_group_name_H-M   'P 1'
#
loop_
_entity.id
_entity.type
_entity.pdbx_description
1 polymer ?
#
loop_
_entity_poly.entity_id
_entity_poly.type
_entity_poly.pdbx_seq_one_letter_code
_entity_poly.pdbx_strand_id
1 'polypeptide(L)' 'MTTGNNPTLHYPLPPFVEQPQQPPGLASEMKPLPDHGETSYTGSGKLAGKKALITGGDSGIGRAVAIAYAREGADVAIG' A
#
# COMPACT_ATOMS: atom_id res chain seq x y z
N MET A 1 -18.97 6.84 25.63
CA MET A 1 -19.44 7.13 24.25
C MET A 1 -18.53 6.38 23.31
N THR A 2 -18.97 5.23 22.81
CA THR A 2 -18.17 4.32 21.98
C THR A 2 -18.13 4.86 20.56
N THR A 3 -16.99 5.43 20.13
CA THR A 3 -16.71 5.68 18.71
C THR A 3 -16.60 4.32 18.03
N GLY A 4 -17.68 3.86 17.41
CA GLY A 4 -17.71 2.65 16.62
C GLY A 4 -16.71 2.78 15.47
N ASN A 5 -15.70 1.90 15.47
CA ASN A 5 -14.70 1.75 14.42
C ASN A 5 -15.42 1.26 13.15
N ASN A 6 -16.00 2.17 12.36
CA ASN A 6 -16.68 1.80 11.14
C ASN A 6 -15.64 1.70 10.01
N PRO A 7 -15.25 0.48 9.57
CA PRO A 7 -14.17 0.28 8.60
C PRO A 7 -14.45 0.97 7.26
N THR A 8 -15.72 1.26 6.96
CA THR A 8 -16.14 1.91 5.70
C THR A 8 -15.77 3.39 5.60
N LEU A 9 -15.39 4.05 6.70
CA LEU A 9 -15.08 5.49 6.74
C LEU A 9 -13.57 5.81 6.80
N HIS A 10 -12.70 4.79 6.77
CA HIS A 10 -11.24 4.99 6.92
C HIS A 10 -10.53 5.41 5.62
N TYR A 11 -11.17 5.23 4.47
CA TYR A 11 -10.58 5.53 3.15
C TYR A 11 -11.51 6.40 2.31
N PRO A 12 -10.97 7.11 1.29
CA PRO A 12 -11.78 7.94 0.41
C PRO A 12 -12.93 7.17 -0.24
N LEU A 13 -14.11 7.79 -0.23
CA LEU A 13 -15.31 7.25 -0.87
C LEU A 13 -15.58 7.96 -2.20
N PRO A 14 -16.23 7.30 -3.17
CA PRO A 14 -16.65 7.92 -4.42
C PRO A 14 -17.66 9.05 -4.19
N PRO A 15 -17.83 9.97 -5.17
CA PRO A 15 -17.27 9.92 -6.51
C PRO A 15 -15.80 10.38 -6.58
N PHE A 16 -15.02 9.73 -7.43
CA PHE A 16 -13.67 10.17 -7.80
C PHE A 16 -13.70 10.93 -9.12
N VAL A 17 -12.72 11.81 -9.33
CA VAL A 17 -12.56 12.53 -10.61
C VAL A 17 -12.10 11.57 -11.70
N GLU A 18 -12.59 11.74 -12.93
CA GLU A 18 -12.02 11.06 -14.09
C GLU A 18 -10.58 11.50 -14.31
N GLN A 19 -9.66 10.52 -14.44
CA GLN A 19 -8.21 10.76 -14.43
C GLN A 19 -7.46 9.68 -15.25
N PRO A 20 -7.74 9.55 -16.55
CA PRO A 20 -7.09 8.53 -17.38
C PRO A 20 -5.58 8.75 -17.45
N GLN A 21 -4.82 7.66 -17.41
CA GLN A 21 -3.37 7.63 -17.62
C GLN A 21 -3.04 6.54 -18.64
N GLN A 22 -1.93 6.70 -19.36
CA GLN A 22 -1.42 5.64 -20.21
C GLN A 22 -0.78 4.53 -19.36
N PRO A 23 -0.99 3.25 -19.67
CA PRO A 23 -0.33 2.15 -18.96
C PRO A 23 1.22 2.30 -18.99
N PRO A 24 1.91 1.92 -17.90
CA PRO A 24 1.38 1.31 -16.67
C PRO A 24 0.72 2.30 -15.69
N GLY A 25 0.82 3.61 -15.94
CA GLY A 25 0.35 4.66 -15.03
C GLY A 25 1.28 4.88 -13.83
N LEU A 26 1.01 5.92 -13.05
CA LEU A 26 1.77 6.30 -11.86
C LEU A 26 0.83 6.59 -10.69
N ALA A 27 1.05 5.90 -9.57
CA ALA A 27 0.29 6.12 -8.34
C ALA A 27 0.42 7.57 -7.82
N SER A 28 1.57 8.22 -8.04
CA SER A 28 1.82 9.62 -7.66
C SER A 28 0.96 10.63 -8.43
N GLU A 29 0.39 10.24 -9.57
CA GLU A 29 -0.46 11.10 -10.39
C GLU A 29 -1.96 10.91 -10.09
N MET A 30 -2.31 9.95 -9.22
CA MET A 30 -3.68 9.66 -8.84
C MET A 30 -4.22 10.68 -7.81
N LYS A 31 -5.54 10.90 -7.88
CA LYS A 31 -6.31 11.77 -6.99
C LYS A 31 -7.56 11.02 -6.50
N PRO A 32 -7.65 10.60 -5.24
CA PRO A 32 -6.64 10.76 -4.19
C PRO A 32 -5.39 9.91 -4.43
N LEU A 33 -4.30 10.25 -3.75
CA LEU A 33 -3.12 9.38 -3.69
C LEU A 33 -3.50 8.06 -3.00
N PRO A 34 -3.12 6.89 -3.56
CA PRO A 34 -3.33 5.63 -2.88
C PRO A 34 -2.52 5.56 -1.58
N ASP A 35 -3.13 5.01 -0.54
CA ASP A 35 -2.47 4.64 0.71
C ASP A 35 -2.04 3.17 0.60
N HIS A 36 -0.74 2.92 0.60
CA HIS A 36 -0.15 1.58 0.55
C HIS A 36 0.25 1.08 1.94
N GLY A 37 -0.15 1.81 2.99
CA GLY A 37 0.25 1.54 4.36
C GLY A 37 1.54 2.25 4.77
N GLU A 38 2.02 3.25 4.02
CA GLU A 38 3.27 4.00 4.31
C GLU A 38 3.33 4.55 5.73
N THR A 39 2.20 4.81 6.38
CA THR A 39 2.16 5.32 7.76
C THR A 39 1.41 4.39 8.72
N SER A 40 0.51 3.54 8.22
CA SER A 40 -0.42 2.77 9.04
C SER A 40 0.08 1.36 9.39
N TYR A 41 0.85 0.69 8.52
CA TYR A 41 1.27 -0.69 8.77
C TYR A 41 2.38 -0.76 9.82
N THR A 42 2.22 -1.52 10.89
CA THR A 42 3.29 -1.74 11.89
C THR A 42 3.66 -3.22 11.91
N GLY A 43 4.94 -3.51 11.66
CA GLY A 43 5.44 -4.89 11.66
C GLY A 43 5.63 -5.46 13.07
N SER A 44 5.71 -6.79 13.14
CA SER A 44 5.87 -7.57 14.37
C SER A 44 6.98 -8.63 14.27
N GLY A 45 7.78 -8.58 13.21
CA GLY A 45 8.93 -9.47 12.97
C GLY A 45 8.57 -10.82 12.36
N LYS A 46 7.37 -10.98 11.77
CA LYS A 46 6.89 -12.26 11.25
C LYS A 46 7.74 -12.82 10.10
N LEU A 47 8.48 -11.95 9.41
CA LEU A 47 9.30 -12.29 8.26
C LEU A 47 10.79 -12.03 8.49
N ALA A 48 11.20 -11.93 9.75
CA ALA A 48 12.59 -11.66 10.10
C ALA A 48 13.56 -12.63 9.39
N GLY A 49 14.55 -12.05 8.70
CA GLY A 49 15.61 -12.77 7.99
C GLY A 49 15.17 -13.45 6.68
N LYS A 50 13.95 -13.20 6.20
CA LYS A 50 13.50 -13.67 4.88
C LYS A 50 13.98 -12.72 3.78
N LYS A 51 14.01 -13.23 2.55
CA LYS A 51 14.34 -12.46 1.34
C LYS A 51 13.20 -12.64 0.34
N ALA A 52 12.66 -11.54 -0.19
CA ALA A 52 11.51 -11.56 -1.09
C ALA A 52 11.82 -10.82 -2.40
N LEU A 53 11.32 -11.37 -3.51
CA LEU A 53 11.19 -10.68 -4.79
C LEU A 53 9.71 -10.42 -5.05
N ILE A 54 9.35 -9.15 -5.27
CA ILE A 54 7.97 -8.73 -5.52
C ILE A 54 7.91 -8.07 -6.89
N THR A 55 7.21 -8.71 -7.84
CA THR A 55 6.96 -8.12 -9.16
C THR A 55 5.83 -7.08 -9.09
N GLY A 56 5.96 -5.95 -9.77
CA GLY A 56 5.04 -4.82 -9.67
C GLY A 56 5.08 -4.14 -8.29
N GLY A 57 6.24 -4.17 -7.63
CA GLY A 57 6.44 -3.63 -6.29
C GLY A 57 6.55 -2.10 -6.22
N ASP A 58 6.48 -1.40 -7.35
CA ASP A 58 6.60 0.06 -7.48
C ASP A 58 5.33 0.82 -7.06
N SER A 59 4.16 0.20 -7.24
CA SER A 59 2.85 0.83 -7.05
C SER A 59 1.78 -0.15 -6.57
N GLY A 60 0.64 0.38 -6.13
CA GLY A 60 -0.56 -0.40 -5.80
C GLY A 60 -0.31 -1.50 -4.76
N ILE A 61 -0.91 -2.66 -4.99
CA ILE A 61 -0.87 -3.77 -4.04
C ILE A 61 0.56 -4.30 -3.84
N GLY A 62 1.36 -4.37 -4.91
CA GLY A 62 2.75 -4.84 -4.82
C GLY A 62 3.58 -3.95 -3.91
N ARG A 63 3.41 -2.62 -4.00
CA ARG A 63 4.04 -1.66 -3.08
C ARG A 63 3.60 -1.85 -1.63
N ALA A 64 2.30 -2.05 -1.40
CA ALA A 64 1.78 -2.29 -0.05
C ALA A 64 2.39 -3.57 0.57
N VAL A 65 2.49 -4.63 -0.22
CA VAL A 65 3.14 -5.89 0.21
C VAL A 65 4.64 -5.65 0.49
N ALA A 66 5.35 -4.91 -0.36
CA ALA A 66 6.76 -4.59 -0.16
C ALA A 66 7.00 -3.83 1.15
N ILE A 67 6.18 -2.82 1.44
CA ILE A 67 6.23 -2.07 2.71
C ILE A 67 5.99 -3.00 3.90
N ALA A 68 4.94 -3.82 3.84
CA ALA A 68 4.61 -4.75 4.91
C ALA A 68 5.74 -5.77 5.15
N TYR A 69 6.31 -6.33 4.10
CA TYR A 69 7.39 -7.32 4.19
C TYR A 69 8.66 -6.73 4.78
N ALA A 70 9.05 -5.54 4.33
CA ALA A 70 10.20 -4.84 4.89
C ALA A 70 9.98 -4.54 6.39
N ARG A 71 8.78 -4.09 6.78
CA ARG A 71 8.44 -3.83 8.19
C ARG A 71 8.38 -5.10 9.04
N GLU A 72 8.03 -6.23 8.46
CA GLU A 72 8.07 -7.54 9.12
C GLU A 72 9.49 -8.14 9.18
N GLY A 73 10.50 -7.43 8.66
CA GLY A 73 11.93 -7.78 8.80
C GLY A 73 12.53 -8.58 7.64
N ALA A 74 11.91 -8.56 6.47
CA ALA A 74 12.46 -9.16 5.26
C ALA A 74 13.31 -8.17 4.45
N ASP A 75 14.35 -8.68 3.78
CA ASP A 75 14.98 -7.96 2.66
C ASP A 75 14.08 -8.07 1.43
N VAL A 76 13.84 -6.96 0.72
CA VAL A 76 12.90 -6.93 -0.40
C VAL A 76 13.56 -6.37 -1.66
N ALA A 77 13.48 -7.13 -2.75
CA ALA A 77 13.74 -6.66 -4.11
C ALA A 77 12.40 -6.48 -4.84
N ILE A 78 12.30 -5.42 -5.66
CA ILE A 78 11.12 -5.15 -6.52
C ILE A 78 11.53 -5.15 -7.99
N GLY A 79 10.65 -5.58 -8.88
CA GLY A 79 10.90 -5.62 -10.33
C GLY A 79 9.65 -5.83 -11.17
#